data_AF-A0A9D2QWA9-F1
#
_entry.id   AF-A0A9D2QWA9-F1
#
_cell.length_a   1.000
_cell.length_b   1.000
_cell.length_c   1.000
_cell.angle_alpha   90.00
_cell.angle_beta   90.00
_cell.angle_gamma   90.00
#
_symmetry.space_group_name_H-M   'P 1'
#
loop_
_entity.id
_entity.type
_entity.pdbx_description
1 polymer ?
#
loop_
_entity_poly.entity_id
_entity_poly.type
_entity_poly.pdbx_seq_one_letter_code
_entity_poly.pdbx_strand_id
1 'polypeptide(L)'
;MKKAQESGSGPFRIIYHIIQGALIGLGAVLPGISGGVLAVVFGVYKPAMEFLSNPFARFKTHVPLLVPYGIGGVVGFLGIANLLAFFLEKYPDPSVCLFIGLITGMLPSLFREAGEKGRSTGSW
;
A
#
# COMPACT_ATOMS: atom_id res chain seq x y z
N MET A 1 1.52 -27.94 -1.65
CA MET A 1 1.67 -27.30 -2.99
C MET A 1 1.38 -25.81 -2.79
N LYS A 2 2.35 -24.90 -2.60
CA LYS A 2 3.50 -24.50 -3.41
C LYS A 2 4.70 -24.33 -2.49
N LYS A 3 5.87 -24.73 -2.98
CA LYS A 3 7.14 -24.95 -2.28
C LYS A 3 7.49 -23.87 -1.25
N ALA A 4 8.03 -24.37 -0.15
CA ALA A 4 8.95 -23.72 0.75
C ALA A 4 9.68 -22.55 0.07
N GLN A 5 9.52 -21.39 0.70
CA GLN A 5 10.43 -20.27 0.74
C GLN A 5 11.89 -20.77 0.70
N GLU A 6 12.41 -20.97 -0.52
CA GLU A 6 13.80 -21.32 -0.75
C GLU A 6 14.66 -20.15 -0.27
N SER A 7 15.28 -20.39 0.88
CA SER A 7 16.40 -19.65 1.46
C SER A 7 17.58 -19.70 0.48
N GLY A 8 17.48 -18.95 -0.61
CA GLY A 8 18.56 -18.65 -1.55
C GLY A 8 18.76 -17.14 -1.54
N SER A 9 19.67 -16.67 -0.68
CA SER A 9 20.05 -15.28 -0.48
C SER A 9 20.85 -14.74 -1.67
N GLY A 10 20.18 -14.51 -2.80
CA GLY A 10 20.75 -13.76 -3.92
C GLY A 10 20.50 -12.25 -3.74
N PRO A 11 21.51 -11.37 -3.92
CA PRO A 11 21.34 -9.92 -3.76
C PRO A 11 20.24 -9.36 -4.67
N PHE A 12 20.08 -9.91 -5.87
CA PHE A 12 19.02 -9.54 -6.82
C PHE A 12 17.59 -9.76 -6.28
N ARG A 13 17.34 -10.81 -5.49
CA ARG A 13 15.98 -11.07 -4.94
C ARG A 13 15.63 -10.10 -3.82
N ILE A 14 16.61 -9.72 -3.00
CA ILE A 14 16.42 -8.73 -1.94
C ILE A 14 16.08 -7.37 -2.55
N ILE A 15 16.81 -6.94 -3.57
CA ILE A 15 16.52 -5.71 -4.31
C ILE A 15 15.12 -5.76 -4.91
N TYR A 16 14.72 -6.89 -5.49
CA TYR A 16 13.37 -7.07 -6.04
C TYR A 16 12.28 -6.90 -4.97
N HIS A 17 12.44 -7.52 -3.78
CA HIS A 17 11.50 -7.35 -2.67
C HIS A 17 11.47 -5.93 -2.12
N ILE A 18 12.60 -5.23 -2.10
CA ILE A 18 12.67 -3.81 -1.71
C ILE A 18 11.88 -2.95 -2.71
N ILE A 19 12.03 -3.18 -4.01
CA ILE A 19 11.26 -2.46 -5.04
C ILE A 19 9.76 -2.74 -4.88
N GLN A 20 9.37 -3.99 -4.68
CA GLN A 20 7.97 -4.35 -4.42
C GLN A 20 7.43 -3.66 -3.16
N GLY A 21 8.23 -3.62 -2.08
CA GLY A 21 7.94 -2.86 -0.88
C GLY A 21 7.71 -1.38 -1.18
N ALA A 22 8.60 -0.77 -1.96
CA ALA A 22 8.50 0.64 -2.33
C ALA A 22 7.25 0.94 -3.14
N LEU A 23 6.84 0.05 -4.05
CA LEU A 23 5.59 0.17 -4.79
C LEU A 23 4.36 0.07 -3.87
N ILE A 24 4.39 -0.81 -2.87
CA ILE A 24 3.34 -0.89 -1.85
C ILE A 24 3.27 0.42 -1.05
N GLY A 25 4.42 0.96 -0.63
CA GLY A 25 4.52 2.24 0.07
C GLY A 25 4.01 3.42 -0.76
N LEU A 26 4.34 3.46 -2.06
CA LEU A 26 3.82 4.43 -3.02
C LEU A 26 2.30 4.35 -3.14
N GLY A 27 1.76 3.14 -3.25
CA GLY A 27 0.31 2.92 -3.31
C GLY A 27 -0.43 3.21 -2.01
N ALA A 28 0.26 3.46 -0.89
CA ALA A 28 -0.36 3.91 0.35
C ALA A 28 -0.54 5.43 0.41
N VAL A 29 0.20 6.19 -0.41
CA VAL A 29 0.18 7.66 -0.42
C VAL A 29 -0.62 8.20 -1.59
N LEU A 30 -0.50 7.58 -2.76
CA LEU A 30 -1.18 8.07 -3.97
C LEU A 30 -2.68 7.79 -3.91
N PRO A 31 -3.51 8.83 -4.07
CA PRO A 31 -4.94 8.67 -3.93
C PRO A 31 -5.51 7.96 -5.16
N GLY A 32 -6.43 7.02 -4.94
CA GLY A 32 -6.95 6.12 -5.98
C GLY A 32 -6.12 4.85 -6.23
N ILE A 33 -4.95 4.71 -5.62
CA ILE A 33 -4.17 3.45 -5.61
C ILE A 33 -4.32 2.80 -4.24
N SER A 34 -4.50 1.47 -4.21
CA SER A 34 -4.58 0.71 -2.96
C SER A 34 -3.30 -0.07 -2.70
N GLY A 35 -2.50 0.40 -1.73
CA GLY A 35 -1.29 -0.31 -1.27
C GLY A 35 -1.60 -1.73 -0.77
N GLY A 36 -2.77 -1.95 -0.17
CA GLY A 36 -3.22 -3.29 0.26
C GLY A 36 -3.44 -4.25 -0.91
N VAL A 37 -4.03 -3.76 -2.01
CA VAL A 37 -4.21 -4.56 -3.24
C VAL A 37 -2.84 -4.89 -3.86
N LEU A 38 -1.91 -3.93 -3.89
CA LEU A 38 -0.54 -4.20 -4.34
C LEU A 38 0.15 -5.26 -3.47
N ALA A 39 -0.04 -5.23 -2.16
CA ALA A 39 0.48 -6.25 -1.26
C ALA A 39 -0.11 -7.65 -1.55
N VAL A 40 -1.38 -7.73 -1.96
CA VAL A 40 -2.01 -8.99 -2.40
C VAL A 40 -1.43 -9.46 -3.73
N VAL A 41 -1.28 -8.56 -4.71
CA VAL A 41 -0.70 -8.86 -6.04
C VAL A 41 0.74 -9.36 -5.92
N PHE A 42 1.55 -8.74 -5.06
CA PHE A 42 2.93 -9.18 -4.80
C PHE A 42 3.01 -10.41 -3.88
N GLY A 43 1.89 -10.91 -3.37
CA GLY A 43 1.82 -12.11 -2.54
C GLY A 43 2.33 -11.95 -1.11
N VAL A 44 2.67 -10.72 -0.69
CA VAL A 44 3.18 -10.42 0.66
C VAL A 44 2.06 -10.26 1.70
N TYR A 45 0.82 -10.04 1.24
CA TYR A 45 -0.34 -9.85 2.12
C TYR A 45 -0.61 -11.07 3.02
N LYS A 46 -0.54 -12.30 2.48
CA LYS A 46 -0.76 -13.53 3.25
C LYS A 46 0.30 -13.71 4.36
N PRO A 47 1.62 -13.68 4.05
CA PRO A 47 2.67 -13.69 5.06
C PRO A 47 2.52 -12.60 6.13
N ALA A 48 2.15 -11.38 5.72
CA ALA A 48 1.96 -10.25 6.62
C ALA A 48 0.78 -10.49 7.59
N MET A 49 -0.37 -10.94 7.07
CA MET A 49 -1.54 -11.24 7.89
C MET A 49 -1.31 -12.42 8.84
N GLU A 50 -0.58 -13.43 8.39
CA GLU A 50 -0.24 -14.60 9.19
C GLU A 50 0.73 -14.26 10.33
N PHE A 51 1.65 -13.33 10.09
CA PHE A 51 2.49 -12.72 11.12
C PHE A 51 1.66 -11.89 12.12
N LEU A 52 0.74 -11.05 11.65
CA LEU A 52 -0.15 -10.25 12.50
C LEU A 52 -1.09 -11.12 13.37
N SER A 53 -1.50 -12.28 12.86
CA SER A 53 -2.41 -13.18 13.58
C SER A 53 -1.74 -13.93 14.73
N ASN A 54 -0.44 -14.18 14.66
CA ASN A 54 0.34 -14.85 15.71
C ASN A 54 1.77 -14.27 15.80
N PRO A 55 1.93 -13.03 16.30
CA PRO A 55 3.18 -12.30 16.23
C PRO A 55 4.28 -12.96 17.07
N PHE A 56 3.95 -13.45 18.27
CA PHE A 56 4.93 -14.07 19.18
C PHE A 56 5.41 -15.46 18.74
N ALA A 57 4.57 -16.27 18.10
CA ALA A 57 4.92 -17.65 17.72
C ALA A 57 5.70 -17.74 16.40
N ARG A 58 5.56 -16.76 15.49
CA ARG A 58 6.16 -16.79 14.14
C ARG A 58 7.14 -15.68 13.82
N PHE A 59 7.57 -14.94 14.84
CA PHE A 59 8.51 -13.83 14.72
C PHE A 59 9.82 -14.23 14.01
N LYS A 60 10.40 -15.40 14.32
CA LYS A 60 11.66 -15.83 13.70
C LYS A 60 11.55 -16.28 12.23
N THR A 61 10.37 -16.71 11.76
CA THR A 61 10.23 -17.34 10.44
C THR A 61 9.73 -16.36 9.36
N HIS A 62 8.90 -15.37 9.73
CA HIS A 62 8.25 -14.47 8.77
C HIS A 62 8.88 -13.06 8.73
N VAL A 63 9.52 -12.61 9.82
CA VAL A 63 10.20 -11.31 9.87
C VAL A 63 11.31 -11.16 8.82
N PRO A 64 12.21 -12.14 8.57
CA PRO A 64 13.28 -11.95 7.58
C PRO A 64 12.75 -11.78 6.15
N LEU A 65 11.56 -12.33 5.85
CA LEU A 65 10.91 -12.15 4.56
C LEU A 65 10.21 -10.79 4.47
N LEU A 66 9.60 -10.31 5.55
CA LEU A 66 8.86 -9.05 5.61
C LEU A 66 9.78 -7.82 5.69
N VAL A 67 10.96 -7.94 6.31
CA VAL A 67 11.93 -6.83 6.47
C VAL A 67 12.28 -6.12 5.16
N PRO A 68 12.66 -6.78 4.05
CA PRO A 68 12.98 -6.08 2.81
C PRO A 68 11.76 -5.34 2.21
N TYR A 69 10.55 -5.91 2.32
CA TYR A 69 9.33 -5.21 1.91
C TYR A 69 9.02 -4.02 2.81
N GLY A 70 9.27 -4.13 4.12
CA GLY A 70 9.11 -3.05 5.08
C GLY A 70 10.08 -1.89 4.83
N ILE A 71 11.36 -2.19 4.61
CA ILE A 71 12.38 -1.20 4.25
C ILE A 71 12.00 -0.51 2.94
N GLY A 72 11.67 -1.30 1.91
CA GLY A 72 11.17 -0.78 0.64
C GLY A 72 9.95 0.12 0.83
N GLY A 73 8.97 -0.33 1.60
CA GLY A 73 7.73 0.39 1.89
C GLY A 73 7.96 1.72 2.59
N VAL A 74 8.83 1.77 3.60
CA VAL A 74 9.19 3.01 4.27
C VAL A 74 9.91 3.96 3.31
N VAL A 75 10.87 3.46 2.53
CA VAL A 75 11.60 4.27 1.53
C VAL A 75 10.66 4.80 0.46
N GLY A 76 9.77 3.97 -0.08
CA GLY A 76 8.79 4.36 -1.09
C GLY A 76 7.76 5.34 -0.55
N PHE A 77 7.24 5.10 0.66
CA PHE A 77 6.31 5.99 1.35
C PHE A 77 6.95 7.37 1.59
N LEU A 78 8.13 7.41 2.22
CA LEU A 78 8.82 8.67 2.50
C LEU A 78 9.25 9.37 1.20
N GLY A 79 9.70 8.63 0.19
CA GLY A 79 10.07 9.20 -1.10
C GLY A 79 8.91 9.91 -1.78
N ILE A 80 7.75 9.25 -1.87
CA ILE A 80 6.55 9.84 -2.48
C ILE A 80 5.94 10.92 -1.60
N ALA A 81 5.91 10.75 -0.27
CA ALA A 81 5.42 11.76 0.64
C ALA A 81 6.23 13.06 0.54
N ASN A 82 7.58 12.96 0.52
CA ASN A 82 8.45 14.13 0.31
C ASN A 82 8.28 14.74 -1.08
N LEU A 83 8.10 13.93 -2.13
CA LEU A 83 7.87 14.43 -3.48
C LEU A 83 6.54 15.20 -3.58
N LEU A 84 5.48 14.68 -2.96
CA LEU A 84 4.19 15.36 -2.91
C LEU A 84 4.24 16.63 -2.06
N ALA A 85 4.93 16.58 -0.91
CA ALA A 85 5.16 17.76 -0.08
C ALA A 85 5.92 18.84 -0.88
N PHE A 86 6.96 18.46 -1.60
CA PHE A 86 7.70 19.37 -2.48
C PHE A 86 6.81 19.97 -3.58
N PHE A 87 5.92 19.17 -4.18
CA PHE A 87 4.99 19.67 -5.19
C PHE A 87 3.96 20.66 -4.62
N LEU A 88 3.44 20.36 -3.43
CA LEU A 88 2.52 21.23 -2.70
C LEU A 88 3.18 22.55 -2.26
N GLU A 89 4.44 22.51 -1.84
CA GLU A 89 5.20 23.70 -1.44
C GLU A 89 5.60 24.56 -2.65
N LYS A 90 6.06 23.92 -3.73
CA LYS A 90 6.53 24.63 -4.93
C LYS A 90 5.40 25.11 -5.83
N TYR A 91 4.28 24.38 -5.88
CA TYR A 91 3.15 24.64 -6.77
C TYR A 91 1.80 24.46 -6.03
N PRO A 92 1.48 25.32 -5.06
CA PRO A 92 0.30 25.16 -4.22
C PRO A 92 -1.01 25.20 -5.00
N ASP A 93 -1.20 26.19 -5.88
CA ASP A 93 -2.45 26.37 -6.64
C ASP A 93 -2.81 25.15 -7.52
N PRO A 94 -1.93 24.65 -8.41
CA PRO A 94 -2.26 23.48 -9.23
C PRO A 94 -2.34 22.19 -8.40
N SER A 95 -1.55 22.03 -7.34
CA SER A 95 -1.62 20.84 -6.47
C SER A 95 -2.97 20.76 -5.75
N VAL A 96 -3.47 21.86 -5.20
CA VAL A 96 -4.78 21.90 -4.54
C VAL A 96 -5.91 21.60 -5.53
N CYS A 97 -5.87 22.19 -6.73
CA CYS A 97 -6.83 21.88 -7.79
C CYS A 97 -6.82 20.38 -8.16
N LEU A 98 -5.64 19.76 -8.24
CA LEU A 98 -5.50 18.33 -8.50
C LEU A 98 -6.12 17.48 -7.39
N PHE A 99 -5.85 17.79 -6.12
CA PHE A 99 -6.44 17.06 -4.99
C PHE A 99 -7.96 17.22 -4.95
N ILE A 100 -8.49 18.43 -5.16
CA ILE A 100 -9.94 18.68 -5.23
C ILE A 100 -10.56 17.88 -6.37
N GLY A 101 -9.96 17.92 -7.57
CA GLY A 101 -10.44 17.17 -8.72
C GLY A 101 -10.47 15.67 -8.46
N LEU A 102 -9.43 15.14 -7.81
CA LEU A 102 -9.35 13.71 -7.50
C LEU A 102 -10.34 13.29 -6.39
N ILE A 103 -10.50 14.08 -5.33
CA ILE A 103 -11.53 13.86 -4.31
C ILE A 103 -12.92 13.86 -4.95
N THR A 104 -13.22 14.89 -5.75
CA THR A 104 -14.51 15.05 -6.43
C THR A 104 -14.76 13.90 -7.40
N GLY A 105 -13.74 13.42 -8.10
CA GLY A 105 -13.82 12.26 -8.98
C GLY A 105 -14.12 10.94 -8.25
N MET A 106 -13.71 10.80 -6.99
CA MET A 106 -14.01 9.61 -6.18
C MET A 106 -15.42 9.64 -5.57
N LEU A 107 -15.99 10.82 -5.28
CA LEU A 107 -17.33 10.97 -4.69
C LEU A 107 -18.45 10.19 -5.41
N PRO A 108 -18.63 10.23 -6.74
CA PRO A 108 -19.70 9.50 -7.41
C PRO A 108 -19.54 7.98 -7.24
N SER A 109 -18.31 7.46 -7.24
CA SER A 109 -18.05 6.04 -6.98
C SER A 109 -18.42 5.68 -5.55
N LEU A 110 -18.01 6.49 -4.57
CA LEU A 110 -18.34 6.28 -3.16
C LEU A 110 -19.86 6.33 -2.91
N PHE A 111 -20.58 7.25 -3.55
CA PHE A 111 -22.03 7.38 -3.40
C PHE A 111 -22.78 6.20 -4.03
N ARG A 112 -22.26 5.63 -5.11
CA ARG A 112 -22.78 4.40 -5.71
C ARG A 112 -22.57 3.22 -4.75
N GLU A 113 -21.34 3.02 -4.29
CA GLU A 113 -20.95 1.94 -3.38
C GLU A 113 -21.75 1.97 -2.06
N ALA A 114 -21.90 3.16 -1.47
CA ALA A 114 -22.69 3.37 -0.25
C ALA A 114 -24.17 2.98 -0.42
N GLY A 115 -24.70 3.04 -1.65
CA GLY A 115 -26.08 2.71 -1.96
C GLY A 115 -26.35 1.25 -2.30
N GLU A 116 -25.32 0.41 -2.48
CA GLU A 116 -25.48 -0.96 -2.97
C GLU A 116 -26.23 -1.88 -1.99
N LYS A 117 -26.13 -1.62 -0.67
CA LYS A 117 -26.83 -2.40 0.36
C LYS A 117 -28.21 -1.85 0.73
N GLY A 118 -28.73 -0.91 -0.06
CA GLY A 118 -30.03 -0.26 0.15
C GLY A 118 -29.91 1.03 0.98
N ARG A 119 -30.74 2.03 0.64
CA ARG A 119 -30.84 3.30 1.36
C ARG A 119 -32.04 3.21 2.31
N SER A 120 -31.82 3.28 3.62
CA SER A 120 -32.93 3.39 4.57
C SER A 120 -33.52 4.81 4.52
N THR A 121 -34.78 4.96 4.91
CA THR A 121 -35.51 6.24 4.91
C THR A 121 -34.92 7.30 5.85
N GLY A 122 -33.96 6.94 6.71
CA GLY A 122 -33.24 7.85 7.61
C GLY A 122 -31.75 8.05 7.28
N SER A 123 -31.29 7.61 6.11
CA SER A 123 -29.87 7.71 5.69
C SER A 123 -29.59 8.85 4.68
N TRP A 124 -30.37 9.92 4.77
CA TRP A 124 -30.16 11.18 4.06
C TRP A 124 -29.71 12.26 5.04
#